data_AF-A0A838RMF7-F1
#
_entry.id   AF-A0A838RMF7-F1
#
_cell.length_a   1.000
_cell.length_b   1.000
_cell.length_c   1.000
_cell.angle_alpha   90.00
_cell.angle_beta   90.00
_cell.angle_gamma   90.00
#
_symmetry.space_group_name_H-M   'P 1'
#
loop_
_entity.id
_entity.type
_entity.pdbx_description
1 polymer ?
#
loop_
_entity_poly.entity_id
_entity_poly.type
_entity_poly.pdbx_seq_one_letter_code
_entity_poly.pdbx_strand_id
1 'polypeptide(L)' 'MIDQVLLNGQYRLIEKLGEGGMGEVWRAQDVVAERPVGIKRLLLHSAHDAELR' A
#
# COMPACT_ATOMS: atom_id res chain seq x y z
N MET A 1 11.54 6.06 20.95
CA MET A 1 11.78 5.44 19.64
C MET A 1 10.40 5.11 19.07
N ILE A 2 10.05 5.64 17.91
CA ILE A 2 8.79 5.30 17.23
C ILE A 2 8.96 3.88 16.68
N ASP A 3 8.25 2.93 17.29
CA ASP A 3 8.14 1.56 16.76
C ASP A 3 7.50 1.66 15.37
N GLN A 4 8.26 1.32 14.33
CA GLN A 4 7.76 1.41 12.97
C GLN A 4 6.91 0.17 12.68
N VAL A 5 5.59 0.37 12.64
CA VAL A 5 4.62 -0.68 12.30
C VAL A 5 4.93 -1.22 10.90
N LEU A 6 5.19 -2.53 10.81
CA LEU A 6 5.41 -3.23 9.55
C LEU A 6 4.09 -3.78 9.02
N LEU A 7 3.80 -3.50 7.75
CA LEU A 7 2.72 -4.17 7.04
C LEU A 7 3.12 -5.63 6.81
N ASN A 8 2.26 -6.56 7.26
CA ASN A 8 2.50 -8.00 7.20
C ASN A 8 3.83 -8.43 7.86
N GLY A 9 4.35 -7.65 8.81
CA GLY A 9 5.63 -7.93 9.46
C GLY A 9 6.88 -7.80 8.55
N GLN A 10 6.72 -7.36 7.29
CA GLN A 10 7.80 -7.35 6.30
C GLN A 10 8.01 -6.00 5.62
N TYR A 11 6.95 -5.23 5.43
CA TYR A 11 7.03 -4.01 4.64
C TYR A 11 6.90 -2.78 5.52
N ARG A 12 7.95 -1.95 5.49
CA ARG A 12 7.96 -0.66 6.16
C ARG A 12 7.45 0.41 5.19
N LEU A 13 6.26 0.95 5.44
CA LEU A 13 5.71 2.03 4.63
C LEU A 13 6.51 3.32 4.88
N ILE A 14 6.89 4.01 3.80
CA ILE A 14 7.72 5.23 3.86
C ILE A 14 6.87 6.46 3.54
N GLU A 15 6.29 6.52 2.34
CA GLU A 15 5.44 7.63 1.93
C GLU A 15 4.37 7.18 0.93
N LYS A 16 3.25 7.90 0.89
CA LYS A 16 2.18 7.67 -0.08
C LYS A 16 2.57 8.33 -1.40
N LEU A 17 2.56 7.55 -2.48
CA LEU A 17 2.87 8.01 -3.83
C LEU A 17 1.63 8.47 -4.60
N GLY A 18 0.45 7.97 -4.24
CA GLY A 18 -0.79 8.38 -4.88
C GLY A 18 -2.02 7.65 -4.35
N GLU A 19 -3.18 8.13 -4.76
CA GLU A 19 -4.49 7.53 -4.49
C GLU A 19 -5.40 7.67 -5.71
N GLY A 20 -6.37 6.76 -5.83
CA GLY A 20 -7.44 6.82 -6.81
C GLY A 20 -8.55 5.85 -6.44
N GLY A 21 -9.58 5.75 -7.30
CA GLY A 21 -10.78 4.95 -7.00
C GLY A 21 -10.53 3.49 -6.65
N MET A 22 -9.43 2.89 -7.10
CA MET A 22 -9.10 1.49 -6.84
C MET A 22 -8.18 1.26 -5.62
N GLY A 23 -7.69 2.33 -4.98
CA GLY A 23 -6.71 2.15 -3.91
C GLY A 23 -5.69 3.27 -3.74
N GLU A 24 -4.73 2.98 -2.85
CA GLU A 24 -3.59 3.82 -2.55
C GLU A 24 -2.29 3.13 -2.99
N VAL A 25 -1.31 3.90 -3.44
CA VAL A 25 0.04 3.41 -3.76
C VAL A 25 1.04 4.03 -2.80
N TRP A 26 1.91 3.21 -2.24
CA TRP A 26 2.91 3.59 -1.24
C TRP A 26 4.31 3.17 -1.68
N ARG A 27 5.30 4.02 -1.39
CA ARG A 27 6.71 3.62 -1.36
C ARG A 27 6.97 2.91 -0.04
N ALA A 28 7.62 1.77 -0.10
CA ALA A 28 7.96 0.99 1.07
C ALA A 28 9.35 0.36 0.92
N GLN A 29 9.88 -0.10 2.05
CA GLN A 29 11.08 -0.94 2.12
C GLN A 29 10.67 -2.38 2.44
N ASP A 30 11.06 -3.32 1.59
CA ASP A 30 11.08 -4.73 1.96
C ASP A 30 12.30 -4.98 2.86
N VAL A 31 12.05 -5.33 4.13
CA VAL A 31 13.13 -5.52 5.11
C VAL A 31 13.84 -6.87 4.98
N VAL A 32 13.25 -7.83 4.26
CA VAL A 32 13.84 -9.16 4.03
C VAL A 32 14.69 -9.13 2.77
N ALA A 33 14.16 -8.55 1.68
CA ALA A 33 14.88 -8.44 0.41
C ALA A 33 15.78 -7.21 0.31
N GLU A 34 15.77 -6.34 1.33
CA GLU A 34 16.57 -5.12 1.43
C GLU A 34 16.47 -4.20 0.20
N ARG A 35 15.30 -4.13 -0.44
CA ARG A 35 15.06 -3.28 -1.61
C ARG A 35 13.80 -2.41 -1.49
N PRO A 36 13.76 -1.25 -2.17
CA PRO A 36 12.55 -0.45 -2.27
C PRO A 36 11.49 -1.17 -3.10
N VAL A 37 10.23 -1.04 -2.68
CA VAL A 37 9.07 -1.63 -3.35
C VAL A 37 7.89 -0.64 -3.38
N GLY A 38 7.00 -0.81 -4.35
CA GLY A 38 5.70 -0.14 -4.38
C GLY A 38 4.61 -1.07 -3.86
N ILE A 39 3.78 -0.62 -2.91
CA ILE A 39 2.63 -1.37 -2.40
C ILE A 39 1.35 -0.68 -2.86
N LYS A 40 0.45 -1.42 -3.51
CA LYS A 40 -0.91 -0.96 -3.82
C LYS A 40 -1.90 -1.56 -2.82
N ARG A 41 -2.48 -0.73 -1.96
CA ARG A 41 -3.55 -1.10 -1.03
C ARG A 41 -4.89 -0.93 -1.72
N LEU A 42 -5.64 -2.02 -1.87
CA LEU A 42 -6.97 -1.99 -2.48
C LEU A 42 -7.99 -1.49 -1.45
N LEU A 43 -8.87 -0.58 -1.87
CA LEU A 43 -10.04 -0.21 -1.06
C LEU A 43 -11.09 -1.31 -1.21
N LEU A 44 -11.53 -1.92 -0.11
CA LEU A 44 -12.57 -2.96 -0.15
C LEU A 44 -13.94 -2.46 -0.64
N HIS A 45 -14.11 -1.16 -0.87
CA HIS A 45 -15.37 -0.56 -1.33
C HIS A 45 -15.59 -0.60 -2.85
N SER A 46 -14.73 -1.25 -3.64
CA SER A 46 -14.80 -1.15 -5.11
C SER A 46 -14.80 -2.50 -5.83
N ALA A 47 -15.58 -3.45 -5.32
CA ALA A 47 -16.07 -4.58 -6.10
C ALA A 47 -17.53 -4.39 -6.58
N HIS A 48 -18.08 -3.16 -6.55
CA HIS A 48 -19.48 -2.90 -6.91
C HIS A 48 -19.77 -1.75 -7.89
N ASP A 49 -18.77 -1.09 -8.49
CA ASP A 49 -19.02 0.08 -9.34
C ASP A 49 -18.44 -0.03 -10.77
N ALA A 50 -18.30 -1.24 -11.30
CA ALA A 50 -17.98 -1.44 -12.72
C ALA A 50 -19.22 -1.65 -13.60
N GLU A 51 -20.44 -1.59 -13.05
CA GLU A 51 -21.69 -1.73 -13.80
C GLU A 51 -22.66 -0.58 -13.50
N LEU A 52 -22.22 0.65 -13.71
CA LEU A 52 -23.14 1.77 -13.93
C LEU A 52 -22.50 2.82 -14.85
N ARG A 53 -22.47 2.53 -16.15
CA ARG A 53 -22.75 3.48 -17.23
C ARG A 53 -22.78 2.79 -18.60
#